data_AF-A0A329NWI5-F1
#
_entry.id   AF-A0A329NWI5-F1
#
_cell.length_a   1.000
_cell.length_b   1.000
_cell.length_c   1.000
_cell.angle_alpha   90.00
_cell.angle_beta   90.00
_cell.angle_gamma   90.00
#
_symmetry.space_group_name_H-M   'P 1'
#
loop_
_entity.id
_entity.type
_entity.pdbx_description
1 polymer ?
#
loop_
_entity_poly.entity_id
_entity_poly.type
_entity_poly.pdbx_seq_one_letter_code
_entity_poly.pdbx_strand_id
1 'polypeptide(L)'
;MMFESKENYGSTSESAYLYLSTFAPERVEEKFNNRVSNVMDSKLMLLIIYDACVRLKVYPEYGEIYHKIIYNYYIAEKKITDEACMRNVSLERTVYYQRKKEAIALVGVIIWGYTLPTAISQLEDGRSIEEIMNI
;
A
#
# COMPACT_ATOMS: atom_id res chain seq x y z
N MET A 1 31.37 15.85 8.94
CA MET A 1 30.07 15.40 9.45
C MET A 1 29.02 15.95 8.48
N MET A 2 28.68 15.19 7.44
CA MET A 2 27.70 15.62 6.44
C MET A 2 26.31 15.21 6.91
N PHE A 3 25.41 16.19 6.90
CA PHE A 3 24.02 16.08 7.30
C PHE A 3 23.28 15.03 6.47
N GLU A 4 22.65 14.06 7.15
CA GLU A 4 21.64 13.20 6.56
C GLU A 4 20.43 14.07 6.19
N SER A 5 20.31 14.39 4.90
CA SER A 5 19.15 15.09 4.37
C SER A 5 17.95 14.14 4.33
N LYS A 6 16.91 14.59 5.02
CA LYS A 6 15.51 14.17 4.90
C LYS A 6 15.11 13.89 3.46
N GLU A 7 14.39 12.78 3.31
CA GLU A 7 13.35 12.53 2.31
C GLU A 7 13.73 12.73 0.85
N ASN A 8 14.03 11.62 0.17
CA ASN A 8 13.72 11.46 -1.24
C ASN A 8 13.34 10.00 -1.49
N TYR A 9 12.05 9.69 -1.32
CA TYR A 9 11.47 8.48 -1.89
C TYR A 9 11.54 8.63 -3.43
N GLY A 10 12.41 7.85 -4.08
CA GLY A 10 12.64 7.94 -5.53
C GLY A 10 13.82 8.83 -5.95
N SER A 11 14.88 8.91 -5.14
CA SER A 11 16.11 9.63 -5.52
C SER A 11 16.67 9.11 -6.85
N THR A 12 16.97 10.04 -7.76
CA THR A 12 17.49 9.86 -9.13
C THR A 12 18.51 8.72 -9.21
N SER A 13 18.40 7.89 -10.25
CA SER A 13 19.25 6.70 -10.51
C SER A 13 20.74 6.92 -10.15
N GLU A 14 21.25 8.11 -10.43
CA GLU A 14 22.62 8.57 -10.18
C GLU A 14 23.07 8.55 -8.70
N SER A 15 22.16 8.90 -7.78
CA SER A 15 22.44 8.86 -6.33
C SER A 15 22.57 7.43 -5.80
N ALA A 16 21.78 6.50 -6.34
CA ALA A 16 21.88 5.08 -6.03
C ALA A 16 23.19 4.48 -6.57
N TYR A 17 23.59 4.85 -7.80
CA TYR A 17 24.87 4.42 -8.38
C TYR A 17 26.07 4.96 -7.59
N LEU A 18 26.04 6.23 -7.17
CA LEU A 18 27.10 6.82 -6.35
C LEU A 18 27.22 6.09 -4.99
N TYR A 19 26.09 5.79 -4.35
CA TYR A 19 26.07 5.02 -3.11
C TYR A 19 26.64 3.61 -3.30
N LEU A 20 26.26 2.90 -4.37
CA LEU A 20 26.81 1.57 -4.69
C LEU A 20 28.31 1.62 -5.03
N SER A 21 28.77 2.68 -5.71
CA SER A 21 30.19 2.85 -6.05
C SER A 21 31.09 3.07 -4.84
N THR A 22 30.52 3.58 -3.74
CA THR A 22 31.21 3.84 -2.46
C THR A 22 30.83 2.83 -1.38
N PHE A 23 30.05 1.81 -1.74
CA PHE A 23 29.55 0.80 -0.82
C PHE A 23 30.70 -0.06 -0.29
N ALA A 24 30.79 -0.16 1.03
CA ALA A 24 31.78 -0.97 1.73
C ALA A 24 31.09 -2.16 2.42
N PRO A 25 30.99 -3.33 1.75
CA PRO A 25 30.16 -4.46 2.20
C PRO A 25 30.50 -4.89 3.63
N GLU A 26 31.79 -4.98 3.97
CA GLU A 26 32.27 -5.41 5.30
C GLU A 26 31.77 -4.56 6.49
N ARG A 27 31.27 -3.34 6.25
CA ARG A 27 30.89 -2.40 7.33
C ARG A 27 29.41 -2.03 7.36
N VAL A 28 28.71 -2.10 6.24
CA VAL A 28 27.35 -1.55 6.08
C VAL A 28 26.38 -2.49 5.38
N GLU A 29 26.78 -3.71 5.03
CA GLU A 29 25.92 -4.70 4.36
C GLU A 29 24.61 -4.97 5.11
N GLU A 30 24.67 -5.27 6.41
CA GLU A 30 23.47 -5.57 7.19
C GLU A 30 22.49 -4.38 7.20
N LYS A 31 22.99 -3.16 7.42
CA LYS A 31 22.18 -1.94 7.41
C LYS A 31 21.55 -1.68 6.05
N PHE A 32 22.30 -1.95 4.97
CA PHE A 32 21.80 -1.80 3.62
C PHE A 32 20.73 -2.85 3.30
N ASN A 33 20.98 -4.12 3.57
CA ASN A 33 20.02 -5.21 3.34
C ASN A 33 18.73 -4.98 4.12
N ASN A 34 18.82 -4.57 5.39
CA ASN A 34 17.66 -4.21 6.19
C ASN A 34 16.88 -3.03 5.56
N ARG A 35 17.59 -2.00 5.08
CA ARG A 35 16.95 -0.85 4.43
C ARG A 35 16.26 -1.25 3.13
N VAL A 36 16.89 -2.07 2.30
CA VAL A 36 16.31 -2.57 1.05
C VAL A 36 15.11 -3.46 1.34
N SER A 37 15.22 -4.40 2.28
CA SER A 37 14.11 -5.27 2.71
C SER A 37 12.92 -4.44 3.16
N ASN A 38 13.12 -3.49 4.08
CA ASN A 38 12.03 -2.64 4.57
C ASN A 38 11.32 -1.87 3.45
N VAL A 39 12.06 -1.39 2.45
CA VAL A 39 11.49 -0.71 1.28
C VAL A 39 10.69 -1.68 0.43
N MET A 40 11.20 -2.89 0.19
CA MET A 40 10.49 -3.92 -0.57
C MET A 40 9.22 -4.37 0.16
N ASP A 41 9.29 -4.61 1.46
CA ASP A 41 8.16 -5.01 2.30
C ASP A 41 7.07 -3.93 2.31
N SER A 42 7.46 -2.66 2.40
CA SER A 42 6.52 -1.54 2.34
C SER A 42 5.84 -1.44 0.97
N LYS A 43 6.60 -1.64 -0.13
CA LYS A 43 6.03 -1.68 -1.48
C LYS A 43 5.05 -2.84 -1.63
N LEU A 44 5.44 -4.04 -1.19
CA LEU A 44 4.59 -5.23 -1.24
C LEU A 44 3.27 -5.01 -0.47
N MET A 45 3.35 -4.44 0.73
CA MET A 45 2.17 -4.13 1.53
C MET A 45 1.22 -3.15 0.80
N LEU A 46 1.77 -2.11 0.16
CA LEU A 46 0.97 -1.19 -0.66
C LEU A 46 0.27 -1.91 -1.80
N LEU A 47 0.95 -2.83 -2.49
CA LEU A 47 0.35 -3.61 -3.59
C LEU A 47 -0.82 -4.47 -3.13
N ILE A 48 -0.64 -5.18 -2.03
CA ILE A 48 -1.68 -6.02 -1.43
C ILE A 48 -2.92 -5.19 -1.08
N ILE A 49 -2.72 -3.98 -0.54
CA ILE A 49 -3.80 -3.04 -0.20
C ILE A 49 -4.48 -2.51 -1.46
N TYR A 50 -3.73 -2.14 -2.50
CA TYR A 50 -4.29 -1.64 -3.75
C TYR A 50 -5.11 -2.71 -4.48
N ASP A 51 -4.60 -3.93 -4.60
CA ASP A 51 -5.36 -5.06 -5.18
C ASP A 51 -6.64 -5.32 -4.38
N ALA A 52 -6.56 -5.26 -3.04
CA ALA A 52 -7.73 -5.44 -2.20
C ALA A 52 -8.78 -4.34 -2.44
N CYS A 53 -8.36 -3.10 -2.67
CA CYS A 53 -9.26 -2.00 -2.98
C CYS A 53 -9.93 -2.14 -4.36
N VAL A 54 -9.21 -2.67 -5.35
CA VAL A 54 -9.77 -2.97 -6.68
C VAL A 54 -10.86 -4.05 -6.55
N ARG A 55 -10.57 -5.14 -5.84
CA ARG A 55 -11.55 -6.20 -5.59
C ARG A 55 -12.75 -5.72 -4.78
N LEU A 56 -12.52 -4.87 -3.78
CA LEU A 56 -13.59 -4.27 -2.97
C LEU A 56 -14.54 -3.44 -3.83
N LYS A 57 -14.01 -2.69 -4.81
CA LYS A 57 -14.81 -1.84 -5.69
C LYS A 57 -15.79 -2.65 -6.55
N VAL A 58 -15.38 -3.82 -7.02
CA VAL A 58 -16.20 -4.73 -7.85
C VAL A 58 -17.14 -5.59 -7.01
N TYR A 59 -17.08 -5.51 -5.68
CA TYR A 59 -17.98 -6.27 -4.81
C TYR A 59 -19.46 -5.86 -5.02
N PRO A 60 -20.41 -6.82 -5.03
CA PRO A 60 -21.82 -6.52 -5.29
C PRO A 60 -22.44 -5.48 -4.35
N GLU A 61 -23.53 -4.84 -4.81
CA GLU A 61 -24.36 -3.86 -4.10
C GLU A 61 -23.64 -2.56 -3.71
N TYR A 62 -22.75 -2.63 -2.73
CA TYR A 62 -22.14 -1.49 -2.05
C TYR A 62 -20.63 -1.38 -2.29
N GLY A 63 -20.04 -2.20 -3.16
CA GLY A 63 -18.58 -2.22 -3.40
C GLY A 63 -17.98 -0.85 -3.74
N GLU A 64 -18.64 -0.08 -4.61
CA GLU A 64 -18.23 1.30 -4.94
C GLU A 64 -18.24 2.24 -3.73
N ILE A 65 -19.24 2.10 -2.85
CA ILE A 65 -19.36 2.89 -1.62
C ILE A 65 -18.27 2.47 -0.63
N TYR A 66 -18.06 1.17 -0.43
CA TYR A 66 -17.01 0.64 0.44
C TYR A 66 -15.62 1.09 -0.02
N HIS A 67 -15.35 1.01 -1.32
CA HIS A 67 -14.13 1.51 -1.93
C HIS A 67 -13.92 2.99 -1.64
N LYS A 68 -14.93 3.83 -1.86
CA LYS A 68 -14.82 5.27 -1.57
C LYS A 68 -14.58 5.55 -0.09
N ILE A 69 -15.20 4.81 0.83
CA ILE A 69 -14.99 4.98 2.27
C ILE A 69 -13.56 4.61 2.64
N ILE A 70 -13.10 3.43 2.22
CA ILE A 70 -11.77 2.93 2.58
C ILE A 70 -10.67 3.78 1.95
N TYR A 71 -10.77 4.04 0.65
CA TYR A 71 -9.76 4.79 -0.09
C TYR A 71 -9.60 6.21 0.46
N ASN A 72 -10.69 6.96 0.60
CA ASN A 72 -10.61 8.37 0.99
C ASN A 72 -10.24 8.58 2.47
N TYR A 73 -10.60 7.64 3.36
CA TYR A 73 -10.33 7.79 4.79
C TYR A 73 -8.96 7.23 5.21
N TYR A 74 -8.52 6.12 4.61
CA TYR A 74 -7.34 5.38 5.06
C TYR A 74 -6.15 5.46 4.10
N ILE A 75 -6.37 5.54 2.79
CA ILE A 75 -5.32 5.32 1.77
C ILE A 75 -4.89 6.63 1.09
N ALA A 76 -5.85 7.50 0.78
CA ALA A 76 -5.58 8.76 0.10
C ALA A 76 -4.57 9.61 0.89
N GLU A 77 -3.66 10.25 0.15
CA GLU A 77 -2.64 11.16 0.71
C GLU A 77 -3.29 12.25 1.58
N LYS A 78 -4.41 12.81 1.12
CA LYS A 78 -5.24 13.76 1.87
C LYS A 78 -6.41 13.04 2.50
N LYS A 79 -6.26 12.68 3.76
CA LYS A 79 -7.33 12.06 4.56
C LYS A 79 -8.47 13.04 4.74
N ILE A 80 -9.68 12.58 4.45
CA ILE A 80 -10.91 13.36 4.69
C ILE A 80 -11.55 12.95 6.00
N THR A 81 -12.24 13.89 6.66
CA THR A 81 -13.02 13.59 7.85
C THR A 81 -14.22 12.69 7.53
N ASP A 82 -14.77 12.02 8.53
CA ASP A 82 -15.99 11.21 8.36
C ASP A 82 -17.12 12.05 7.74
N GLU A 83 -17.24 13.34 8.09
CA GLU A 83 -18.26 14.22 7.53
C GLU A 83 -18.08 14.52 6.05
N ALA A 84 -16.85 14.78 5.61
CA ALA A 84 -16.55 14.94 4.20
C ALA A 84 -16.78 13.64 3.44
N CYS A 85 -16.43 12.49 4.02
CA CYS A 85 -16.68 11.19 3.42
C CYS A 85 -18.19 10.92 3.26
N MET A 86 -18.98 11.17 4.31
CA MET A 86 -20.45 11.06 4.30
C MET A 86 -21.08 11.88 3.17
N ARG A 87 -20.62 13.12 2.96
CA ARG A 87 -21.07 13.97 1.84
C ARG A 87 -20.71 13.36 0.49
N ASN A 88 -19.48 12.85 0.34
CA ASN A 88 -19.00 12.25 -0.91
C ASN A 88 -19.77 10.97 -1.31
N VAL A 89 -20.20 10.16 -0.34
CA VAL A 89 -20.99 8.95 -0.60
C VAL A 89 -22.51 9.16 -0.46
N SER A 90 -22.93 10.39 -0.13
CA SER A 90 -24.34 10.76 0.08
C SER A 90 -25.09 9.84 1.05
N LEU A 91 -24.44 9.50 2.18
CA LEU A 91 -25.03 8.67 3.23
C LEU A 91 -25.34 9.47 4.49
N GLU A 92 -26.46 9.12 5.12
CA GLU A 92 -26.77 9.58 6.47
C GLU A 92 -25.80 8.97 7.49
N ARG A 93 -25.64 9.66 8.63
CA ARG A 93 -24.67 9.30 9.69
C ARG A 93 -24.78 7.84 10.13
N THR A 94 -25.98 7.37 10.44
CA THR A 94 -26.19 6.00 10.95
C THR A 94 -25.81 4.96 9.91
N VAL A 95 -26.26 5.16 8.66
CA VAL A 95 -25.97 4.25 7.54
C VAL A 95 -24.47 4.27 7.22
N TYR A 96 -23.84 5.44 7.21
CA TYR A 96 -22.41 5.58 6.97
C TYR A 96 -21.57 4.74 7.95
N TYR A 97 -21.82 4.83 9.26
CA TYR A 97 -21.04 4.06 10.23
C TYR A 97 -21.27 2.55 10.13
N GLN A 98 -22.47 2.12 9.73
CA GLN A 98 -22.73 0.71 9.40
C GLN A 98 -21.91 0.27 8.18
N ARG A 99 -22.01 1.01 7.07
CA ARG A 99 -21.27 0.72 5.83
C ARG A 99 -19.76 0.80 6.00
N LYS A 100 -19.26 1.71 6.84
CA LYS A 100 -17.83 1.80 7.19
C LYS A 100 -17.35 0.54 7.90
N LYS A 101 -18.12 0.01 8.87
CA LYS A 101 -17.78 -1.24 9.56
C LYS A 101 -17.79 -2.43 8.61
N GLU A 102 -18.79 -2.53 7.76
CA GLU A 102 -18.89 -3.58 6.73
C GLU A 102 -17.73 -3.52 5.74
N ALA A 103 -17.38 -2.32 5.26
CA ALA A 103 -16.25 -2.10 4.37
C ALA A 103 -14.91 -2.54 5.00
N ILE A 104 -14.67 -2.19 6.28
CA ILE A 104 -13.46 -2.58 7.00
C ILE A 104 -13.39 -4.10 7.14
N ALA A 105 -14.49 -4.75 7.52
CA ALA A 105 -14.54 -6.20 7.66
C ALA A 105 -14.28 -6.90 6.32
N LEU A 106 -14.93 -6.42 5.25
CA LEU A 106 -14.80 -6.99 3.91
C LEU A 106 -13.39 -6.81 3.34
N VAL A 107 -12.78 -5.64 3.51
CA VAL A 107 -11.37 -5.44 3.12
C VAL A 107 -10.44 -6.37 3.88
N GLY A 108 -10.67 -6.59 5.17
CA GLY A 108 -9.93 -7.57 5.94
C GLY A 108 -10.01 -8.96 5.32
N VAL A 109 -11.21 -9.42 4.97
CA VAL A 109 -11.40 -10.72 4.30
C VAL A 109 -10.70 -10.76 2.93
N ILE A 110 -10.80 -9.69 2.14
CA ILE A 110 -10.16 -9.61 0.83
C ILE A 110 -8.63 -9.70 0.96
N ILE A 111 -8.04 -8.95 1.90
CA ILE A 111 -6.60 -8.92 2.13
C ILE A 111 -6.11 -10.31 2.56
N TRP A 112 -6.63 -10.83 3.67
CA TRP A 112 -6.11 -12.03 4.28
C TRP A 112 -6.54 -13.31 3.56
N GLY A 113 -7.70 -13.30 2.91
CA GLY A 113 -8.25 -14.47 2.22
C GLY A 113 -7.85 -14.59 0.76
N TYR A 114 -7.44 -13.49 0.11
CA TYR A 114 -7.20 -13.49 -1.33
C TYR A 114 -5.90 -12.77 -1.71
N THR A 115 -5.76 -11.48 -1.43
CA THR A 115 -4.67 -10.69 -2.04
C THR A 115 -3.30 -10.99 -1.43
N LEU A 116 -3.20 -11.16 -0.12
CA LEU A 116 -1.97 -11.56 0.54
C LEU A 116 -1.54 -12.99 0.14
N PRO A 117 -2.40 -14.03 0.24
CA PRO A 117 -2.03 -15.36 -0.23
C PRO A 117 -1.59 -15.40 -1.69
N THR A 118 -2.27 -14.64 -2.55
CA THR A 118 -1.90 -14.54 -3.97
C THR A 118 -0.52 -13.90 -4.13
N ALA A 119 -0.25 -12.78 -3.45
CA ALA A 119 1.04 -12.11 -3.52
C ALA A 119 2.19 -13.02 -3.03
N ILE A 120 1.99 -13.77 -1.95
CA ILE A 120 3.00 -14.74 -1.45
C ILE A 120 3.27 -15.82 -2.48
N SER A 121 2.22 -16.43 -3.05
CA SER A 121 2.37 -17.45 -4.10
C SER A 121 3.10 -16.90 -5.33
N GLN A 122 2.81 -15.65 -5.72
CA GLN A 122 3.49 -15.01 -6.86
C GLN A 122 4.99 -14.79 -6.61
N LEU A 123 5.37 -14.45 -5.38
CA LEU A 123 6.77 -14.28 -4.99
C LEU A 123 7.51 -15.62 -4.92
N GLU A 124 6.84 -16.68 -4.45
CA GLU A 124 7.40 -18.05 -4.45
C GLU A 124 7.63 -18.58 -5.87
N ASP A 125 6.76 -18.22 -6.81
CA ASP A 125 6.92 -18.52 -8.24
C ASP A 125 8.08 -17.75 -8.91
N GLY A 126 8.76 -16.86 -8.16
CA GLY A 126 9.89 -16.08 -8.65
C GLY A 126 9.49 -14.85 -9.48
N ARG A 127 8.23 -14.42 -9.45
CA ARG A 127 7.81 -13.18 -10.12
C ARG A 127 8.37 -11.97 -9.40
N SER A 128 8.85 -11.01 -10.20
CA SER A 128 9.28 -9.73 -9.67
C SER A 128 8.09 -8.90 -9.19
N ILE A 129 8.32 -7.99 -8.25
CA ILE A 129 7.30 -7.04 -7.76
C ILE A 129 6.72 -6.22 -8.93
N GLU A 130 7.53 -5.93 -9.95
CA GLU A 130 7.12 -5.19 -11.15
C GLU A 130 6.15 -6.00 -12.02
N GLU A 131 6.35 -7.31 -12.15
CA GLU A 131 5.43 -8.21 -12.85
C GLU A 131 4.10 -8.40 -12.10
N ILE A 132 4.12 -8.35 -10.77
CA ILE A 132 2.90 -8.35 -9.94
C ILE A 132 2.07 -7.06 -10.20
N MET A 133 2.71 -5.97 -10.62
CA MET A 133 2.09 -4.67 -10.81
C MET A 133 1.40 -4.47 -12.18
N ASN A 134 1.58 -5.36 -13.18
CA ASN A 134 1.13 -5.12 -14.57
C ASN A 134 1.53 -3.71 -15.08
N ILE A 135 2.80 -3.31 -14.88
CA ILE A 135 3.41 -2.13 -15.50
C ILE A 135 4.44 -2.59 -16.52
#